data_AF-A0A7J6RMQ3-F1
#
_entry.id   AF-A0A7J6RMQ3-F1
#
_cell.length_a   1.000
_cell.length_b   1.000
_cell.length_c   1.000
_cell.angle_alpha   90.00
_cell.angle_beta   90.00
_cell.angle_gamma   90.00
#
_symmetry.space_group_name_H-M   'P 1'
#
loop_
_entity.id
_entity.type
_entity.pdbx_description
1 polymer ?
#
loop_
_entity_poly.entity_id
_entity_poly.type
_entity_poly.pdbx_seq_one_letter_code
_entity_poly.pdbx_strand_id
1 'polypeptide(L)'
;DIASPTLTAKGRRMAQYPLEPLVSNILVTEEIRTQEGGGDEGRNCLAEILTLVSMLSTDNIFLSSGNIKHNNTSTAWFTGLNTRQQQHHLSSSSPQDTSASSKGDHVCLVELYNTWKTIPSSSVLMWCNKRDISHNALLKAKSIRAQVKDILNNTNTPSATKKSGCIIDTCGSDWSILRHAICRGMWTNTYQRVADTTTTTNNSSPTLAGVWYSP
;
A
#
# COMPACT_ATOMS: atom_id res chain seq x y z
N ASP A 1 29.05 -8.24 -19.11
CA ASP A 1 29.18 -6.77 -19.20
C ASP A 1 28.77 -6.07 -17.90
N ILE A 2 29.69 -5.99 -16.94
CA ILE A 2 29.59 -5.06 -15.80
C ILE A 2 30.68 -4.00 -16.02
N ALA A 3 30.63 -3.35 -17.18
CA ALA A 3 31.57 -2.31 -17.54
C ALA A 3 31.02 -0.99 -16.99
N SER A 4 31.54 -0.56 -15.83
CA SER A 4 31.21 0.64 -15.05
C SER A 4 29.83 0.63 -14.35
N PRO A 5 29.77 0.87 -13.01
CA PRO A 5 28.52 1.02 -12.28
C PRO A 5 27.88 2.37 -12.61
N THR A 6 27.26 2.46 -13.80
CA THR A 6 26.51 3.64 -14.23
C THR A 6 25.05 3.48 -13.83
N LEU A 7 24.50 4.52 -13.18
CA LEU A 7 23.09 4.52 -12.79
C LEU A 7 22.19 4.44 -14.03
N THR A 8 21.21 3.55 -13.99
CA THR A 8 20.16 3.47 -15.02
C THR A 8 19.30 4.73 -14.98
N ALA A 9 18.54 5.01 -16.05
CA ALA A 9 17.61 6.14 -16.07
C ALA A 9 16.58 6.06 -14.93
N LYS A 10 16.03 4.86 -14.69
CA LYS A 10 15.14 4.57 -13.56
C LYS A 10 15.84 4.77 -12.22
N GLY A 11 17.09 4.31 -12.09
CA GLY A 11 17.89 4.49 -10.86
C GLY A 11 18.16 5.96 -10.56
N ARG A 12 18.52 6.77 -11.56
CA ARG A 12 18.64 8.23 -11.43
C ARG A 12 17.33 8.87 -10.98
N ARG A 13 16.20 8.40 -11.51
CA ARG A 13 14.87 8.89 -11.14
C ARG A 13 14.52 8.53 -9.69
N MET A 14 14.77 7.30 -9.27
CA MET A 14 14.54 6.84 -7.90
C MET A 14 15.37 7.63 -6.88
N ALA A 15 16.61 7.97 -7.23
CA ALA A 15 17.54 8.73 -6.36
C ALA A 15 17.11 10.18 -6.11
N GLN A 16 16.15 10.72 -6.84
CA GLN A 16 15.61 12.08 -6.61
C GLN A 16 14.61 12.11 -5.45
N TYR A 17 14.05 10.97 -5.07
CA TYR A 17 13.09 10.88 -3.98
C TYR A 17 13.81 10.60 -2.66
N PRO A 18 13.46 11.29 -1.56
CA PRO A 18 13.97 10.99 -0.22
C PRO A 18 13.23 9.78 0.38
N LEU A 19 13.20 8.67 -0.35
CA LEU A 19 12.45 7.45 -0.02
C LEU A 19 13.38 6.24 -0.09
N GLU A 20 13.03 5.19 0.67
CA GLU A 20 13.69 3.89 0.57
C GLU A 20 13.63 3.35 -0.88
N PRO A 21 14.69 2.70 -1.39
CA PRO A 21 14.73 2.22 -2.78
C PRO A 21 13.52 1.36 -3.17
N LEU A 22 13.02 0.51 -2.26
CA LEU A 22 11.84 -0.32 -2.49
C LEU A 22 10.57 0.52 -2.75
N VAL A 23 10.35 1.54 -1.93
CA VAL A 23 9.17 2.42 -1.99
C VAL A 23 9.30 3.42 -3.14
N SER A 24 10.52 3.88 -3.44
CA SER A 24 10.83 4.68 -4.61
C SER A 24 10.61 3.88 -5.91
N ASN A 25 10.93 2.59 -5.91
CA ASN A 25 10.77 1.72 -7.08
C ASN A 25 9.30 1.58 -7.51
N ILE A 26 8.38 1.34 -6.56
CA ILE A 26 6.94 1.26 -6.88
C ILE A 26 6.42 2.57 -7.48
N LEU A 27 6.81 3.72 -6.91
CA LEU A 27 6.38 5.03 -7.40
C LEU A 27 6.88 5.29 -8.82
N VAL A 28 8.18 5.11 -9.06
CA VAL A 28 8.83 5.42 -10.35
C VAL A 28 8.40 4.43 -11.43
N THR A 29 8.19 3.16 -11.10
CA THR A 29 7.71 2.16 -12.07
C THR A 29 6.34 2.56 -12.60
N GLU A 30 5.45 2.98 -11.71
CA GLU A 30 4.09 3.35 -12.08
C GLU A 30 4.04 4.71 -12.76
N GLU A 31 4.89 5.65 -12.35
CA GLU A 31 5.11 6.91 -13.08
C GLU A 31 5.54 6.67 -14.54
N ILE A 32 6.53 5.82 -14.78
CA ILE A 32 6.99 5.52 -16.16
C ILE A 32 5.86 4.85 -16.95
N ARG A 33 5.13 3.93 -16.32
CA ARG A 33 3.99 3.22 -16.94
C ARG A 33 2.86 4.18 -17.33
N THR A 34 2.54 5.19 -16.52
CA THR A 34 1.52 6.18 -16.88
C THR A 34 1.94 7.03 -18.07
N GLN A 35 3.23 7.35 -18.19
CA GLN A 35 3.77 8.13 -19.31
C GLN A 35 3.78 7.37 -20.64
N GLU A 36 3.85 6.05 -20.63
CA GLU A 36 3.93 5.21 -21.83
C GLU A 36 2.56 4.85 -22.44
N GLY A 37 1.46 5.41 -21.93
CA GLY A 37 0.12 5.18 -22.48
C GLY A 37 -0.87 4.53 -21.51
N GLY A 38 -0.61 4.57 -20.20
CA GLY A 38 -1.60 4.25 -19.18
C GLY A 38 -1.82 2.76 -18.88
N GLY A 39 -0.84 1.88 -19.04
CA GLY A 39 -0.93 0.41 -18.85
C GLY A 39 -2.29 -0.25 -19.13
N ASP A 40 -2.62 -1.32 -18.39
CA ASP A 40 -3.80 -2.14 -18.68
C ASP A 40 -5.08 -1.28 -18.68
N GLU A 41 -5.75 -1.23 -19.84
CA GLU A 41 -7.00 -0.49 -20.07
C GLU A 41 -6.93 1.05 -19.94
N GLY A 42 -5.74 1.65 -19.98
CA GLY A 42 -5.58 3.11 -19.89
C GLY A 42 -5.78 3.68 -18.48
N ARG A 43 -5.89 2.81 -17.46
CA ARG A 43 -6.12 3.20 -16.06
C ARG A 43 -4.82 3.34 -15.29
N ASN A 44 -4.80 4.30 -14.37
CA ASN A 44 -3.69 4.50 -13.44
C ASN A 44 -4.16 4.59 -11.98
N CYS A 45 -3.23 4.37 -11.06
CA CYS A 45 -3.47 4.34 -9.61
C CYS A 45 -2.43 5.17 -8.86
N LEU A 46 -1.87 6.18 -9.53
CA LEU A 46 -0.74 6.94 -9.00
C LEU A 46 -1.15 7.75 -7.77
N ALA A 47 -2.41 8.16 -7.66
CA ALA A 47 -2.95 8.81 -6.47
C ALA A 47 -2.95 7.89 -5.24
N GLU A 48 -3.31 6.60 -5.41
CA GLU A 48 -3.29 5.59 -4.35
C GLU A 48 -1.87 5.18 -4.01
N ILE A 49 -0.99 5.00 -5.00
CA ILE A 49 0.43 4.70 -4.76
C ILE A 49 1.09 5.83 -3.98
N LEU A 50 0.81 7.09 -4.31
CA LEU A 50 1.30 8.24 -3.54
C LEU A 50 0.88 8.17 -2.07
N THR A 51 -0.38 7.82 -1.82
CA THR A 51 -0.90 7.64 -0.48
C THR A 51 -0.22 6.46 0.22
N LEU A 52 -0.11 5.30 -0.44
CA LEU A 52 0.53 4.10 0.09
C LEU A 52 2.00 4.34 0.44
N VAL A 53 2.78 4.89 -0.49
CA VAL A 53 4.18 5.28 -0.31
C VAL A 53 4.34 6.19 0.90
N SER A 54 3.45 7.16 1.07
CA SER A 54 3.50 8.09 2.19
C SER A 54 3.20 7.39 3.51
N MET A 55 2.22 6.49 3.55
CA MET A 55 1.86 5.72 4.75
C MET A 55 2.97 4.73 5.14
N LEU A 56 3.58 4.05 4.16
CA LEU A 56 4.70 3.14 4.38
C LEU A 56 5.99 3.86 4.82
N SER A 57 6.13 5.15 4.51
CA SER A 57 7.29 5.97 4.92
C SER A 57 7.11 6.61 6.31
N THR A 58 5.99 6.34 6.99
CA THR A 58 5.76 6.79 8.36
C THR A 58 6.00 5.69 9.37
N ASP A 59 6.11 6.10 10.64
CA ASP A 59 6.18 5.17 11.75
C ASP A 59 4.86 4.39 11.85
N ASN A 60 4.86 3.27 12.60
CA ASN A 60 3.67 2.44 12.76
C ASN A 60 2.43 3.28 13.14
N ILE A 61 1.42 3.23 12.27
CA ILE A 61 0.19 4.01 12.41
C ILE A 61 -0.69 3.45 13.53
N PHE A 62 -0.66 2.14 13.72
CA PHE A 62 -1.40 1.45 14.77
C PHE A 62 -0.64 1.49 16.08
N LEU A 63 -1.29 2.02 17.12
CA LEU A 63 -0.77 2.07 18.46
C LEU A 63 -1.00 0.72 19.14
N SER A 64 0.08 0.03 19.52
CA SER A 64 -0.03 -1.15 20.37
C SER A 64 -0.26 -0.69 21.80
N SER A 65 -1.53 -0.61 22.22
CA SER A 65 -1.89 -0.32 23.61
C SER A 65 -1.41 -1.47 24.50
N GLY A 66 -0.19 -1.36 25.04
CA GLY A 66 0.46 -2.38 25.88
C GLY A 66 -0.20 -2.59 27.25
N ASN A 67 -1.30 -1.88 27.54
CA ASN A 67 -1.99 -2.01 28.81
C ASN A 67 -3.43 -1.55 28.67
N ILE A 68 -4.35 -2.42 28.23
CA ILE A 68 -5.81 -2.24 28.40
C ILE A 68 -6.55 -3.54 27.98
N LYS A 69 -7.23 -4.16 28.95
CA LYS A 69 -8.23 -5.21 28.78
C LYS A 69 -9.58 -4.60 28.35
N HIS A 70 -9.63 -3.83 27.27
CA HIS A 70 -10.88 -3.38 26.68
C HIS A 70 -11.13 -4.15 25.38
N ASN A 71 -12.19 -4.97 25.40
CA ASN A 71 -12.98 -5.48 24.27
C ASN A 71 -12.38 -5.31 22.86
N ASN A 72 -11.43 -6.16 22.47
CA ASN A 72 -11.15 -6.70 21.12
C ASN A 72 -11.78 -6.03 19.85
N THR A 73 -11.91 -4.71 19.73
CA THR A 73 -12.71 -4.09 18.63
C THR A 73 -12.03 -2.88 17.97
N SER A 74 -10.95 -2.33 18.54
CA SER A 74 -10.40 -1.07 18.06
C SER A 74 -9.66 -1.13 16.72
N THR A 75 -9.05 -2.28 16.36
CA THR A 75 -8.48 -2.53 15.01
C THR A 75 -9.38 -3.40 14.12
N ALA A 76 -10.35 -4.10 14.72
CA ALA A 76 -11.22 -5.07 14.06
C ALA A 76 -12.10 -4.51 12.94
N TRP A 77 -12.57 -3.27 13.08
CA TRP A 77 -13.44 -2.62 12.10
C TRP A 77 -12.73 -2.37 10.76
N PHE A 78 -11.41 -2.37 10.74
CA PHE A 78 -10.61 -2.03 9.57
C PHE A 78 -9.77 -3.20 9.04
N THR A 79 -9.21 -4.05 9.90
CA THR A 79 -8.49 -5.27 9.47
C THR A 79 -9.38 -6.50 9.35
N GLY A 80 -10.67 -6.42 9.73
CA GLY A 80 -11.61 -7.54 9.68
C GLY A 80 -11.28 -8.71 10.60
N LEU A 81 -10.24 -8.58 11.43
CA LEU A 81 -9.60 -9.70 12.14
C LEU A 81 -10.52 -10.38 13.17
N ASN A 82 -11.64 -9.76 13.58
CA ASN A 82 -12.51 -10.28 14.64
C ASN A 82 -13.93 -10.67 14.18
N THR A 83 -14.11 -11.06 12.92
CA THR A 83 -15.42 -11.55 12.42
C THR A 83 -15.57 -13.08 12.49
N ARG A 84 -14.80 -13.78 13.34
CA ARG A 84 -14.94 -15.25 13.51
C ARG A 84 -15.81 -15.67 14.69
N GLN A 85 -16.12 -14.77 15.65
CA GLN A 85 -16.85 -15.13 16.89
C GLN A 85 -18.25 -14.53 17.06
N GLN A 86 -18.79 -13.75 16.10
CA GLN A 86 -20.14 -13.17 16.20
C GLN A 86 -21.14 -13.66 15.12
N GLN A 87 -20.93 -14.83 14.52
CA GLN A 87 -21.87 -15.41 13.53
C GLN A 87 -23.00 -16.26 14.14
N HIS A 88 -23.49 -15.95 15.34
CA HIS A 88 -24.60 -16.70 15.95
C HIS A 88 -25.96 -15.98 16.01
N HIS A 89 -26.10 -14.77 15.48
CA HIS A 89 -27.41 -14.10 15.45
C HIS A 89 -27.53 -13.08 14.30
N LEU A 90 -27.87 -13.56 13.12
CA LEU A 90 -28.92 -13.02 12.23
C LEU A 90 -28.70 -13.58 10.82
N SER A 91 -29.46 -14.62 10.53
CA SER A 91 -29.72 -15.12 9.20
C SER A 91 -30.46 -14.05 8.38
N SER A 92 -30.27 -14.09 7.06
CA SER A 92 -31.04 -13.41 5.99
C SER A 92 -30.51 -12.08 5.42
N SER A 93 -29.29 -12.10 4.89
CA SER A 93 -28.94 -11.46 3.60
C SER A 93 -27.65 -12.09 3.06
N SER A 94 -27.54 -12.15 1.73
CA SER A 94 -26.45 -12.76 0.94
C SER A 94 -25.04 -12.60 1.55
N PRO A 95 -24.14 -13.60 1.48
CA PRO A 95 -22.77 -13.48 1.98
C PRO A 95 -21.94 -12.60 1.03
N GLN A 96 -22.23 -11.30 1.00
CA GLN A 96 -21.45 -10.31 0.29
C GLN A 96 -20.39 -9.75 1.25
N ASP A 97 -19.20 -10.33 1.17
CA ASP A 97 -17.91 -9.71 1.41
C ASP A 97 -17.74 -8.92 2.71
N THR A 98 -17.27 -9.59 3.77
CA THR A 98 -16.61 -8.92 4.89
C THR A 98 -15.36 -8.20 4.36
N SER A 99 -15.48 -6.88 4.22
CA SER A 99 -14.73 -6.02 3.29
C SER A 99 -13.27 -5.71 3.60
N ALA A 100 -12.65 -6.39 4.57
CA ALA A 100 -11.27 -6.12 5.00
C ALA A 100 -10.29 -7.25 4.64
N SER A 101 -10.67 -8.51 4.87
CA SER A 101 -9.80 -9.67 4.57
C SER A 101 -9.68 -9.98 3.06
N SER A 102 -10.62 -9.50 2.23
CA SER A 102 -10.64 -9.77 0.78
C SER A 102 -9.82 -8.74 -0.02
N LYS A 103 -9.56 -7.55 0.54
CA LYS A 103 -8.91 -6.43 -0.17
C LYS A 103 -7.39 -6.36 0.02
N GLY A 104 -6.89 -6.74 1.20
CA GLY A 104 -5.46 -6.76 1.55
C GLY A 104 -4.97 -5.51 2.29
N ASP A 105 -3.90 -5.66 3.08
CA ASP A 105 -3.43 -4.64 4.04
C ASP A 105 -3.07 -3.29 3.40
N HIS A 106 -2.45 -3.31 2.22
CA HIS A 106 -2.10 -2.07 1.52
C HIS A 106 -3.33 -1.29 1.04
N VAL A 107 -4.39 -1.98 0.61
CA VAL A 107 -5.66 -1.33 0.22
C VAL A 107 -6.31 -0.71 1.45
N CYS A 108 -6.32 -1.45 2.56
CA CYS A 108 -6.76 -0.93 3.84
C CYS A 108 -6.01 0.39 4.13
N LEU A 109 -4.67 0.41 4.20
CA LEU A 109 -3.89 1.63 4.51
C LEU A 109 -4.29 2.86 3.67
N VAL A 110 -4.58 2.66 2.38
CA VAL A 110 -5.06 3.73 1.48
C VAL A 110 -6.47 4.19 1.87
N GLU A 111 -7.40 3.27 2.11
CA GLU A 111 -8.76 3.58 2.58
C GLU A 111 -8.74 4.32 3.94
N LEU A 112 -7.82 3.95 4.85
CA LEU A 112 -7.64 4.64 6.14
C LEU A 112 -7.26 6.09 5.96
N TYR A 113 -6.25 6.36 5.14
CA TYR A 113 -5.81 7.73 4.87
C TYR A 113 -6.92 8.56 4.21
N ASN A 114 -7.63 7.97 3.24
CA ASN A 114 -8.74 8.61 2.56
C ASN A 114 -9.88 8.95 3.54
N THR A 115 -10.24 8.02 4.42
CA THR A 115 -11.25 8.24 5.46
C THR A 115 -10.80 9.35 6.41
N TRP A 116 -9.57 9.28 6.94
CA TRP A 116 -9.03 10.28 7.86
C TRP A 116 -9.05 11.69 7.26
N LYS A 117 -8.72 11.82 5.97
CA LYS A 117 -8.73 13.11 5.25
C LYS A 117 -10.11 13.77 5.20
N THR A 118 -11.20 12.99 5.22
CA THR A 118 -12.58 13.52 5.17
C THR A 118 -13.10 14.00 6.52
N ILE A 119 -12.42 13.67 7.61
CA ILE A 119 -12.88 13.97 8.96
C ILE A 119 -12.55 15.43 9.30
N PRO A 120 -13.48 16.18 9.91
CA PRO A 120 -13.21 17.56 10.29
C PRO A 120 -12.19 17.64 11.42
N SER A 121 -11.31 18.65 11.35
CA SER A 121 -10.19 18.87 12.28
C SER A 121 -10.61 18.94 13.76
N SER A 122 -11.85 19.30 14.07
CA SER A 122 -12.38 19.35 15.44
C SER A 122 -12.56 17.95 16.06
N SER A 123 -12.86 16.94 15.24
CA SER A 123 -13.19 15.57 15.69
C SER A 123 -12.09 14.55 15.38
N VAL A 124 -11.09 14.91 14.57
CA VAL A 124 -10.07 13.99 14.08
C VAL A 124 -9.24 13.35 15.19
N LEU A 125 -8.88 14.11 16.23
CA LEU A 125 -8.10 13.58 17.36
C LEU A 125 -8.92 12.57 18.16
N MET A 126 -10.20 12.85 18.41
CA MET A 126 -11.11 11.92 19.07
C MET A 126 -11.28 10.64 18.23
N TRP A 127 -11.39 10.78 16.92
CA TRP A 127 -11.51 9.64 16.01
C TRP A 127 -10.25 8.76 16.02
N CYS A 128 -9.06 9.36 16.02
CA CYS A 128 -7.79 8.66 16.13
C CYS A 128 -7.67 7.91 17.47
N ASN A 129 -7.97 8.59 18.57
CA ASN A 129 -7.91 8.01 19.91
C ASN A 129 -8.89 6.83 20.09
N LYS A 130 -10.10 6.93 19.53
CA LYS A 130 -11.10 5.86 19.59
C LYS A 130 -10.66 4.58 18.86
N ARG A 131 -9.74 4.69 17.92
CA ARG A 131 -9.35 3.62 16.99
C ARG A 131 -7.89 3.18 17.16
N ASP A 132 -7.23 3.64 18.23
CA ASP A 132 -5.81 3.37 18.51
C ASP A 132 -4.90 3.71 17.31
N ILE A 133 -5.17 4.85 16.65
CA ILE A 133 -4.38 5.32 15.51
C ILE A 133 -3.56 6.55 15.89
N SER A 134 -2.30 6.58 15.49
CA SER A 134 -1.41 7.73 15.68
C SER A 134 -1.79 8.89 14.76
N HIS A 135 -2.36 9.95 15.35
CA HIS A 135 -2.63 11.21 14.63
C HIS A 135 -1.34 11.83 14.04
N ASN A 136 -0.23 11.75 14.77
CA ASN A 136 1.06 12.29 14.34
C ASN A 136 1.62 11.55 13.13
N ALA A 137 1.49 10.22 13.09
CA ALA A 137 1.89 9.43 11.92
C ALA A 137 1.09 9.84 10.67
N LEU A 138 -0.23 10.05 10.80
CA LEU A 138 -1.07 10.49 9.68
C LEU A 138 -0.73 11.92 9.20
N LEU A 139 -0.41 12.83 10.11
CA LEU A 139 0.08 14.17 9.75
C LEU A 139 1.42 14.10 9.01
N LYS A 140 2.35 13.25 9.46
CA LYS A 140 3.63 13.00 8.80
C LYS A 140 3.40 12.43 7.40
N ALA A 141 2.49 11.46 7.23
CA ALA A 141 2.13 10.89 5.95
C ALA A 141 1.55 11.96 5.01
N LYS A 142 0.71 12.86 5.51
CA LYS A 142 0.19 13.99 4.73
C LYS A 142 1.31 14.92 4.24
N SER A 143 2.29 15.23 5.09
CA SER A 143 3.45 16.06 4.71
C SER A 143 4.32 15.37 3.65
N ILE A 144 4.66 14.09 3.86
CA ILE A 144 5.43 13.29 2.90
C ILE A 144 4.70 13.23 1.56
N ARG A 145 3.39 12.98 1.57
CA ARG A 145 2.57 12.91 0.34
C ARG A 145 2.62 14.21 -0.46
N ALA A 146 2.60 15.36 0.22
CA ALA A 146 2.73 16.66 -0.44
C ALA A 146 4.11 16.83 -1.08
N GLN A 147 5.18 16.53 -0.34
CA GLN A 147 6.56 16.64 -0.84
C GLN A 147 6.82 15.73 -2.04
N VAL A 148 6.40 14.46 -1.97
CA VAL A 148 6.57 13.50 -3.07
C VAL A 148 5.75 13.92 -4.30
N LYS A 149 4.53 14.45 -4.09
CA LYS A 149 3.72 15.01 -5.17
C LYS A 149 4.39 16.22 -5.84
N ASP A 150 5.02 17.09 -5.05
CA ASP A 150 5.73 18.25 -5.59
C ASP A 150 6.95 17.82 -6.43
N ILE A 151 7.70 16.81 -5.98
CA ILE A 151 8.81 16.23 -6.76
C ILE A 151 8.30 15.65 -8.08
N LEU A 152 7.20 14.88 -8.06
CA LEU A 152 6.57 14.35 -9.28
C LEU A 152 6.20 15.46 -10.27
N ASN A 153 5.65 16.57 -9.77
CA ASN A 153 5.22 17.70 -10.60
C ASN A 153 6.40 18.49 -11.16
N ASN A 154 7.41 18.78 -10.34
CA ASN A 154 8.56 19.62 -10.71
C ASN A 154 9.45 18.99 -11.79
N THR A 155 9.48 17.68 -11.87
CA THR A 155 10.24 16.94 -12.88
C THR A 155 9.52 16.80 -14.20
N ASN A 156 8.26 17.26 -14.30
CA ASN A 156 7.54 17.41 -15.56
C ASN A 156 7.90 18.72 -16.28
N THR A 157 9.03 19.34 -15.96
CA THR A 157 9.52 20.53 -16.67
C THR A 157 9.94 20.17 -18.11
N PRO A 158 9.66 21.05 -19.09
CA PRO A 158 9.71 20.73 -20.51
C PRO A 158 11.16 20.67 -21.01
N SER A 159 11.83 19.54 -20.81
CA SER A 159 12.95 19.16 -21.68
C SER A 159 12.36 18.71 -23.01
N ALA A 160 12.31 19.64 -23.97
CA ALA A 160 12.05 19.64 -25.42
C ALA A 160 11.40 18.45 -26.19
N THR A 161 11.17 17.26 -25.64
CA THR A 161 10.74 16.08 -26.41
C THR A 161 9.68 15.17 -25.75
N LYS A 162 9.18 15.43 -24.53
CA LYS A 162 8.03 14.67 -23.97
C LYS A 162 6.90 15.57 -23.47
N LYS A 163 5.90 15.74 -24.32
CA LYS A 163 4.63 16.45 -24.09
C LYS A 163 3.58 15.54 -23.44
N SER A 164 3.95 14.83 -22.38
CA SER A 164 3.04 13.95 -21.64
C SER A 164 3.29 14.18 -20.15
N GLY A 165 2.56 15.14 -19.58
CA GLY A 165 2.59 15.38 -18.14
C GLY A 165 2.17 14.13 -17.38
N CYS A 166 2.80 13.88 -16.23
CA CYS A 166 2.42 12.77 -15.36
C CYS A 166 0.99 12.98 -14.84
N ILE A 167 0.06 12.13 -15.27
CA ILE A 167 -1.34 12.17 -14.85
C ILE A 167 -1.45 11.44 -13.52
N ILE A 168 -1.81 12.18 -12.47
CA ILE A 168 -2.11 11.62 -11.15
C ILE A 168 -3.61 11.36 -11.10
N ASP A 169 -4.04 10.13 -11.41
CA ASP A 169 -5.42 9.69 -11.33
C ASP A 169 -5.61 8.57 -10.29
N THR A 170 -6.86 8.31 -9.97
CA THR A 170 -7.31 7.27 -9.02
C THR A 170 -7.72 6.00 -9.73
N CYS A 171 -7.48 4.82 -9.14
CA CYS A 171 -7.96 3.54 -9.69
C CYS A 171 -9.47 3.30 -9.52
N GLY A 172 -10.22 4.23 -8.94
CA GLY A 172 -11.64 4.07 -8.68
C GLY A 172 -11.93 2.90 -7.73
N SER A 173 -12.88 2.05 -8.10
CA SER A 173 -13.30 0.90 -7.27
C SER A 173 -12.50 -0.38 -7.50
N ASP A 174 -11.65 -0.42 -8.54
CA ASP A 174 -10.90 -1.62 -8.88
C ASP A 174 -9.50 -1.62 -8.23
N TRP A 175 -9.43 -2.25 -7.06
CA TRP A 175 -8.18 -2.43 -6.31
C TRP A 175 -7.21 -3.41 -6.95
N SER A 176 -7.61 -4.17 -7.98
CA SER A 176 -6.69 -5.06 -8.70
C SER A 176 -5.54 -4.26 -9.33
N ILE A 177 -5.83 -3.05 -9.85
CA ILE A 177 -4.85 -2.16 -10.48
C ILE A 177 -3.75 -1.77 -9.49
N LEU A 178 -4.14 -1.40 -8.26
CA LEU A 178 -3.21 -1.08 -7.18
C LEU A 178 -2.38 -2.32 -6.78
N ARG A 179 -2.99 -3.50 -6.69
CA ARG A 179 -2.28 -4.75 -6.35
C ARG A 179 -1.24 -5.12 -7.41
N HIS A 180 -1.59 -5.04 -8.70
CA HIS A 180 -0.63 -5.26 -9.78
C HIS A 180 0.52 -4.25 -9.73
N ALA A 181 0.24 -2.98 -9.44
CA ALA A 181 1.26 -1.96 -9.26
C ALA A 181 2.23 -2.29 -8.12
N ILE A 182 1.71 -2.74 -6.98
CA ILE A 182 2.52 -3.20 -5.85
C ILE A 182 3.39 -4.39 -6.25
N CYS A 183 2.83 -5.39 -6.93
CA CYS A 183 3.60 -6.55 -7.38
C CYS A 183 4.73 -6.15 -8.33
N ARG A 184 4.51 -5.21 -9.26
CA ARG A 184 5.57 -4.69 -10.16
C ARG A 184 6.69 -3.97 -9.40
N GLY A 185 6.34 -3.18 -8.38
CA GLY A 185 7.30 -2.38 -7.63
C GLY A 185 8.04 -3.11 -6.51
N MET A 186 7.37 -4.07 -5.85
CA MET A 186 7.84 -4.77 -4.66
C MET A 186 8.02 -6.28 -4.90
N TRP A 187 8.31 -6.68 -6.14
CA TRP A 187 8.40 -8.08 -6.57
C TRP A 187 9.37 -8.94 -5.74
N THR A 188 10.41 -8.33 -5.15
CA THR A 188 11.38 -9.03 -4.27
C THR A 188 10.80 -9.45 -2.93
N ASN A 189 9.68 -8.84 -2.52
CA ASN A 189 9.07 -9.03 -1.20
C ASN A 189 7.79 -9.86 -1.31
N THR A 190 7.88 -11.00 -2.00
CA THR A 190 6.78 -11.94 -2.17
C THR A 190 6.97 -13.15 -1.25
N TYR A 191 5.86 -13.71 -0.78
CA TYR A 191 5.85 -14.92 0.05
C TYR A 191 4.80 -15.88 -0.49
N GLN A 192 5.16 -17.16 -0.55
CA GLN A 192 4.23 -18.23 -0.87
C GLN A 192 3.96 -19.03 0.39
N ARG A 193 2.68 -19.15 0.75
CA ARG A 193 2.26 -20.05 1.81
C ARG A 193 2.32 -21.48 1.28
N VAL A 194 3.33 -22.22 1.71
CA VAL A 194 3.39 -23.68 1.51
C VAL A 194 2.41 -24.30 2.50
N ALA A 195 1.46 -25.09 2.02
CA ALA A 195 0.58 -25.84 2.92
C ALA A 195 1.41 -26.93 3.60
N ASP A 196 1.23 -27.10 4.91
CA ASP A 196 1.87 -28.18 5.66
C ASP A 196 1.30 -29.53 5.20
N THR A 197 1.80 -30.06 4.09
CA THR A 197 1.62 -31.46 3.74
C THR A 197 2.60 -32.25 4.59
N THR A 198 2.21 -32.59 5.83
CA THR A 198 2.30 -33.93 6.45
C THR A 198 2.40 -33.85 7.99
N THR A 199 1.37 -34.35 8.67
CA THR A 199 1.56 -35.28 9.80
C THR A 199 2.23 -36.54 9.26
N THR A 200 3.56 -36.58 9.23
CA THR A 200 4.38 -37.79 9.41
C THR A 200 5.84 -37.38 9.52
N THR A 201 6.35 -37.48 10.75
CA THR A 201 7.73 -37.81 11.13
C THR A 201 8.77 -37.86 10.00
N ASN A 202 9.67 -36.88 9.96
CA ASN A 202 11.08 -37.07 10.32
C ASN A 202 11.86 -35.77 10.15
N ASN A 203 12.70 -35.50 11.15
CA ASN A 203 13.65 -34.40 11.29
C ASN A 203 14.27 -33.89 9.98
N SER A 204 13.83 -32.72 9.52
CA SER A 204 14.69 -31.71 8.92
C SER A 204 13.90 -30.42 8.73
N SER A 205 14.45 -29.32 9.21
CA SER A 205 13.94 -27.95 9.15
C SER A 205 13.34 -27.59 7.78
N PRO A 206 12.21 -26.88 7.70
CA PRO A 206 11.60 -26.54 6.42
C PRO A 206 12.50 -25.55 5.67
N THR A 207 13.09 -26.02 4.59
CA THR A 207 13.86 -25.22 3.64
C THR A 207 12.91 -24.38 2.80
N LEU A 208 13.21 -23.08 2.74
CA LEU A 208 12.59 -22.08 1.87
C LEU A 208 12.74 -22.51 0.40
N ALA A 209 11.66 -22.98 -0.22
CA ALA A 209 11.60 -23.20 -1.66
C ALA A 209 10.65 -22.17 -2.28
N GLY A 210 11.20 -21.31 -3.14
CA GLY A 210 10.44 -20.28 -3.85
C GLY A 210 9.68 -20.82 -5.05
N VAL A 211 8.55 -20.18 -5.38
CA VAL A 211 7.91 -20.32 -6.69
C VAL A 211 7.44 -18.94 -7.16
N TRP A 212 7.76 -18.68 -8.42
CA TRP A 212 7.43 -17.49 -9.21
C TRP A 212 5.93 -17.39 -9.47
N TYR A 213 5.38 -16.18 -9.38
CA TYR A 213 4.18 -15.84 -10.15
C TYR A 213 4.63 -15.58 -11.59
N SER A 214 4.16 -16.40 -12.53
CA SER A 214 4.27 -16.10 -13.97
C SER A 214 3.23 -15.03 -14.36
N PRO A 215 3.52 -14.25 -15.43
CA PRO A 215 2.73 -13.10 -15.86
C PRO A 215 1.29 -13.44 -16.27
#